data_AF-A0A0G1WT20-F1
#
_entry.id   AF-A0A0G1WT20-F1
#
_cell.length_a   1.000
_cell.length_b   1.000
_cell.length_c   1.000
_cell.angle_alpha   90.00
_cell.angle_beta   90.00
_cell.angle_gamma   90.00
#
_symmetry.space_group_name_H-M   'P 1'
#
loop_
_entity.id
_entity.type
_entity.pdbx_description
1 polymer ?
#
loop_
_entity_poly.entity_id
_entity_poly.type
_entity_poly.pdbx_seq_one_letter_code
_entity_poly.pdbx_strand_id
1 'polypeptide(L)'
;MPLAIVAFFSFIPAVFHLRRHPLLILPLVWVSGLFLYQSVQFAQPIRYFYPIYPFLGIISGFGFSHFLSRFRHPGLILALTLTLALIWPISFMSIYSRPHSRVSASRWINQNVPYGSTLSCEHWDDCLPIGNTQGITIIEFPLYGQDSQAKWQDMSRRLDQTDYIILSSNRLYGSIMTAPERYPITTRYYQLLFSGALGFSKVAEFTSRPNLPFPGIHLCLTPPFIKYGSVAFSSQQCPLSGVSFVDDYADETFTVYDHPKVLIFQNTARLSPPEIFNKISSF
;
A
#
# COMPACT_ATOMS: atom_id res chain seq x y z
N MET A 1 -2.86 -15.91 1.65
CA MET A 1 -2.45 -16.79 2.76
C MET A 1 -2.69 -18.28 2.53
N PRO A 2 -3.88 -18.77 2.10
CA PRO A 2 -4.14 -20.21 2.00
C PRO A 2 -3.14 -20.97 1.11
N LEU A 3 -2.84 -20.44 -0.07
CA LEU A 3 -1.89 -21.05 -1.00
C LEU A 3 -0.44 -21.03 -0.51
N ALA A 4 -0.04 -20.01 0.24
CA ALA A 4 1.31 -19.95 0.82
C ALA A 4 1.50 -21.02 1.90
N ILE A 5 0.48 -21.25 2.74
CA ILE A 5 0.46 -22.33 3.73
C ILE A 5 0.52 -23.68 3.04
N VAL A 6 -0.33 -23.89 2.01
CA VAL A 6 -0.32 -25.13 1.22
C VAL A 6 1.06 -25.35 0.59
N ALA A 7 1.65 -24.33 -0.02
CA ALA A 7 2.98 -24.41 -0.61
C ALA A 7 4.04 -24.80 0.41
N PHE A 8 4.09 -24.11 1.56
CA PHE A 8 5.06 -24.38 2.63
C PHE A 8 4.98 -25.81 3.14
N PHE A 9 3.78 -26.29 3.49
CA PHE A 9 3.61 -27.66 3.97
C PHE A 9 3.77 -28.72 2.89
N SER A 10 3.70 -28.34 1.60
CA SER A 10 3.89 -29.26 0.48
C SER A 10 5.36 -29.59 0.19
N PHE A 11 6.33 -28.82 0.72
CA PHE A 11 7.75 -29.14 0.59
C PHE A 11 8.12 -30.48 1.24
N ILE A 12 7.61 -30.71 2.45
CA ILE A 12 7.89 -31.92 3.24
C ILE A 12 7.51 -33.21 2.48
N PRO A 13 6.25 -33.42 2.04
CA PRO A 13 5.88 -34.62 1.30
C PRO A 13 6.59 -34.71 -0.05
N ALA A 14 6.88 -33.60 -0.72
CA ALA A 14 7.63 -33.60 -1.98
C ALA A 14 9.05 -34.16 -1.80
N VAL A 15 9.76 -33.78 -0.73
CA VAL A 15 11.09 -34.31 -0.41
C VAL A 15 11.04 -35.81 -0.07
N PHE A 16 10.11 -36.24 0.78
CA PHE A 16 10.00 -37.65 1.18
C PHE A 16 9.64 -38.59 0.02
N HIS A 17 9.00 -38.08 -1.04
CA HIS A 17 8.60 -38.86 -2.20
C HIS A 17 9.57 -38.78 -3.39
N LEU A 18 10.74 -38.14 -3.24
CA LEU A 18 11.72 -38.02 -4.32
C LEU A 18 12.16 -39.36 -4.92
N ARG A 19 12.25 -40.42 -4.11
CA ARG A 19 12.59 -41.76 -4.60
C ARG A 19 11.54 -42.35 -5.54
N ARG A 20 10.26 -42.01 -5.35
CA ARG A 20 9.15 -42.48 -6.19
C ARG A 20 8.86 -41.54 -7.36
N HIS A 21 9.11 -40.25 -7.18
CA HIS A 21 8.86 -39.19 -8.16
C HIS A 21 10.11 -38.32 -8.33
N PRO A 22 11.16 -38.81 -9.03
CA PRO A 22 12.44 -38.12 -9.12
C PRO A 22 12.36 -36.76 -9.81
N LEU A 23 11.38 -36.55 -10.71
CA LEU A 23 11.17 -35.28 -11.39
C LEU A 23 10.86 -34.10 -10.45
N LEU A 24 10.42 -34.37 -9.21
CA LEU A 24 10.23 -33.33 -8.19
C LEU A 24 11.54 -32.65 -7.77
N ILE A 25 12.71 -33.23 -8.10
CA ILE A 25 13.99 -32.61 -7.80
C ILE A 25 14.15 -31.26 -8.52
N LEU A 26 13.66 -31.14 -9.75
CA LEU A 26 13.77 -29.92 -10.56
C LEU A 26 13.03 -28.73 -9.92
N PRO A 27 11.72 -28.80 -9.62
CA PRO A 27 11.02 -27.71 -8.95
C PRO A 27 11.58 -27.45 -7.55
N LEU A 28 11.98 -28.48 -6.79
CA LEU A 28 12.52 -28.29 -5.44
C LEU A 28 13.86 -27.53 -5.47
N VAL A 29 14.79 -27.93 -6.34
CA VAL A 29 16.09 -27.26 -6.48
C VAL A 29 15.90 -25.85 -7.02
N TRP A 30 15.05 -25.66 -8.02
CA TRP A 30 14.78 -24.34 -8.60
C TRP A 30 14.20 -23.37 -7.56
N VAL A 31 13.13 -23.78 -6.89
CA VAL A 31 12.47 -22.93 -5.89
C VAL A 31 13.41 -22.65 -4.73
N SER A 32 14.07 -23.67 -4.18
CA SER A 32 14.97 -23.49 -3.04
C SER A 32 16.19 -22.65 -3.40
N GLY A 33 16.81 -22.90 -4.55
CA GLY A 33 17.99 -22.16 -5.01
C GLY A 33 17.70 -20.69 -5.25
N LEU A 34 16.64 -20.38 -6.01
CA LEU A 34 16.27 -18.99 -6.28
C LEU A 34 15.75 -18.28 -5.03
N PHE A 35 14.97 -18.96 -4.18
CA PHE A 35 14.51 -18.40 -2.91
C PHE A 35 15.68 -18.04 -2.00
N LEU A 36 16.61 -18.97 -1.76
CA LEU A 36 17.79 -18.72 -0.92
C LEU A 36 18.66 -17.60 -1.48
N TYR A 37 18.90 -17.60 -2.80
CA TYR A 37 19.69 -16.56 -3.45
C TYR A 37 19.05 -15.17 -3.29
N GLN A 38 17.73 -15.06 -3.48
CA GLN A 38 17.04 -13.77 -3.35
C GLN A 38 16.85 -13.34 -1.90
N SER A 39 16.69 -14.28 -0.96
CA SER A 39 16.49 -13.97 0.46
C SER A 39 17.71 -13.33 1.13
N VAL A 40 18.92 -13.54 0.62
CA VAL A 40 20.15 -12.93 1.18
C VAL A 40 20.49 -11.56 0.57
N GLN A 41 19.72 -11.08 -0.41
CA GLN A 41 19.96 -9.77 -1.01
C GLN A 41 19.53 -8.64 -0.06
N PHE A 42 20.22 -7.50 -0.16
CA PHE A 42 19.89 -6.32 0.64
C PHE A 42 18.46 -5.81 0.39
N ALA A 43 17.99 -5.89 -0.85
CA ALA A 43 16.61 -5.59 -1.23
C ALA A 43 15.99 -6.80 -1.91
N GLN A 44 14.75 -7.12 -1.54
CA GLN A 44 14.08 -8.37 -1.92
C GLN A 44 12.80 -8.10 -2.72
N PRO A 45 12.89 -7.45 -3.91
CA PRO A 45 11.70 -7.08 -4.66
C PRO A 45 10.96 -8.34 -5.15
N ILE A 46 9.63 -8.37 -4.94
CA ILE A 46 8.79 -9.54 -5.17
C ILE A 46 8.86 -10.06 -6.62
N ARG A 47 9.07 -9.16 -7.59
CA ARG A 47 9.20 -9.50 -9.01
C ARG A 47 10.28 -10.55 -9.30
N TYR A 48 11.34 -10.62 -8.52
CA TYR A 48 12.40 -11.61 -8.73
C TYR A 48 12.04 -13.02 -8.25
N PHE A 49 10.93 -13.16 -7.51
CA PHE A 49 10.34 -14.45 -7.16
C PHE A 49 9.31 -14.93 -8.19
N TYR A 50 8.99 -14.17 -9.23
CA TYR A 50 8.03 -14.62 -10.26
C TYR A 50 8.42 -15.96 -10.90
N PRO A 51 9.70 -16.24 -11.20
CA PRO A 51 10.09 -17.52 -11.78
C PRO A 51 9.88 -18.74 -10.86
N ILE A 52 9.67 -18.57 -9.54
CA ILE A 52 9.39 -19.71 -8.66
C ILE A 52 7.90 -20.08 -8.62
N TYR A 53 6.98 -19.21 -9.04
CA TYR A 53 5.53 -19.43 -8.87
C TYR A 53 4.98 -20.67 -9.61
N PRO A 54 5.33 -20.96 -10.88
CA PRO A 54 4.85 -22.16 -11.56
C PRO A 54 5.28 -23.45 -10.83
N PHE A 55 6.52 -23.50 -10.36
CA PHE A 55 7.10 -24.64 -9.67
C PHE A 55 6.54 -24.79 -8.25
N LEU A 56 6.28 -23.68 -7.55
CA LEU A 56 5.52 -23.69 -6.31
C LEU A 56 4.11 -24.25 -6.53
N GLY A 57 3.46 -23.95 -7.66
CA GLY A 57 2.18 -24.54 -8.05
C GLY A 57 2.25 -26.06 -8.19
N ILE A 58 3.30 -26.57 -8.85
CA ILE A 58 3.54 -28.02 -8.99
C ILE A 58 3.75 -28.69 -7.63
N ILE A 59 4.66 -28.15 -6.79
CA ILE A 59 4.93 -28.68 -5.45
C ILE A 59 3.66 -28.65 -4.60
N SER A 60 2.93 -27.53 -4.62
CA SER A 60 1.66 -27.35 -3.89
C SER A 60 0.61 -28.36 -4.34
N GLY A 61 0.44 -28.57 -5.65
CA GLY A 61 -0.50 -29.54 -6.20
C GLY A 61 -0.16 -30.97 -5.75
N PHE A 62 1.12 -31.34 -5.81
CA PHE A 62 1.58 -32.64 -5.34
C PHE A 62 1.30 -32.83 -3.84
N GLY A 63 1.81 -31.92 -3.00
CA GLY A 63 1.66 -32.04 -1.54
C GLY A 63 0.21 -31.97 -1.08
N PHE A 64 -0.59 -31.11 -1.68
CA PHE A 64 -2.01 -30.99 -1.36
C PHE A 64 -2.80 -32.22 -1.80
N SER A 65 -2.52 -32.81 -2.98
CA SER A 65 -3.18 -34.05 -3.41
C SER A 65 -2.92 -35.21 -2.43
N HIS A 66 -1.68 -35.31 -1.94
CA HIS A 66 -1.29 -36.31 -0.94
C HIS A 66 -1.91 -36.03 0.44
N PHE A 67 -2.08 -34.75 0.81
CA PHE A 67 -2.81 -34.37 2.01
C PHE A 67 -4.28 -34.76 1.92
N LEU A 68 -4.95 -34.41 0.81
CA LEU A 68 -6.35 -34.69 0.56
C LEU A 68 -6.69 -36.19 0.59
N SER A 69 -5.79 -37.06 0.11
CA SER A 69 -6.00 -38.51 0.10
C SER A 69 -6.14 -39.14 1.50
N ARG A 70 -5.84 -38.40 2.57
CA ARG A 70 -6.03 -38.84 3.96
C ARG A 70 -7.46 -38.67 4.47
N PHE A 71 -8.31 -37.92 3.75
CA PHE A 71 -9.66 -37.58 4.19
C PHE A 71 -10.72 -38.35 3.43
N ARG A 72 -11.84 -38.62 4.10
CA ARG A 72 -13.00 -39.32 3.52
C ARG A 72 -13.70 -38.53 2.39
N HIS A 73 -13.63 -37.20 2.45
CA HIS A 73 -14.30 -36.29 1.50
C HIS A 73 -13.32 -35.25 0.90
N PRO A 74 -12.34 -35.68 0.07
CA PRO A 74 -11.29 -34.80 -0.45
C PRO A 74 -11.85 -33.67 -1.33
N GLY A 75 -12.94 -33.92 -2.07
CA GLY A 75 -13.58 -32.92 -2.93
C GLY A 75 -14.13 -31.70 -2.17
N LEU A 76 -14.69 -31.90 -0.97
CA LEU A 76 -15.19 -30.80 -0.15
C LEU A 76 -14.05 -29.92 0.36
N ILE A 77 -12.95 -30.52 0.82
CA ILE A 77 -11.76 -29.79 1.30
C ILE A 77 -11.11 -29.03 0.15
N LEU A 78 -11.01 -29.64 -1.03
CA LEU A 78 -10.53 -28.97 -2.24
C LEU A 78 -11.41 -27.77 -2.60
N ALA A 79 -12.74 -27.96 -2.67
CA ALA A 79 -13.69 -26.90 -2.99
C ALA A 79 -13.61 -25.74 -1.98
N LEU A 80 -13.55 -26.04 -0.68
CA LEU A 80 -13.40 -25.03 0.36
C LEU A 80 -12.08 -24.27 0.22
N THR A 81 -10.97 -24.98 -0.01
CA THR A 81 -9.64 -24.37 -0.17
C THR A 81 -9.58 -23.45 -1.38
N LEU A 82 -10.13 -23.89 -2.53
CA LEU A 82 -10.23 -23.08 -3.73
C LEU A 82 -11.12 -21.86 -3.52
N THR A 83 -12.28 -22.04 -2.87
CA THR A 83 -13.19 -20.93 -2.55
C THR A 83 -12.48 -19.88 -1.69
N LEU A 84 -11.82 -20.29 -0.61
CA LEU A 84 -11.05 -19.38 0.25
C LEU A 84 -9.87 -18.73 -0.48
N ALA A 85 -9.21 -19.45 -1.39
CA ALA A 85 -8.11 -18.93 -2.19
C ALA A 85 -8.58 -17.88 -3.22
N LEU A 86 -9.81 -17.99 -3.72
CA LEU A 86 -10.38 -17.08 -4.72
C LEU A 86 -10.95 -15.78 -4.13
N ILE A 87 -11.27 -15.73 -2.83
CA ILE A 87 -11.77 -14.51 -2.15
C ILE A 87 -10.87 -13.30 -2.45
N TRP A 88 -9.56 -13.44 -2.26
CA TRP A 88 -8.61 -12.33 -2.43
C TRP A 88 -8.40 -11.94 -3.91
N PRO A 89 -8.08 -12.86 -4.85
CA PRO A 89 -7.95 -12.49 -6.26
C PRO A 89 -9.22 -11.85 -6.84
N ILE A 90 -10.41 -12.35 -6.49
CA ILE A 90 -11.67 -11.76 -6.96
C ILE A 90 -11.86 -10.36 -6.37
N SER A 91 -11.62 -10.19 -5.06
CA SER A 91 -11.73 -8.87 -4.44
C SER A 91 -10.71 -7.87 -5.00
N PHE A 92 -9.47 -8.32 -5.24
CA PHE A 92 -8.41 -7.51 -5.82
C PHE A 92 -8.72 -7.13 -7.26
N MET A 93 -9.19 -8.06 -8.10
CA MET A 93 -9.56 -7.73 -9.49
C MET A 93 -10.67 -6.68 -9.58
N SER A 94 -11.50 -6.53 -8.54
CA SER A 94 -12.52 -5.46 -8.49
C SER A 94 -11.92 -4.05 -8.58
N ILE A 95 -10.65 -3.84 -8.21
CA ILE A 95 -10.01 -2.52 -8.28
C ILE A 95 -9.96 -1.97 -9.71
N TYR A 96 -9.75 -2.86 -10.70
CA TYR A 96 -9.65 -2.52 -12.11
C TYR A 96 -11.01 -2.27 -12.77
N SER A 97 -12.11 -2.56 -12.08
CA SER A 97 -13.46 -2.20 -12.54
C SER A 97 -13.81 -0.73 -12.26
N ARG A 98 -12.93 0.01 -11.56
CA ARG A 98 -13.14 1.39 -11.12
C ARG A 98 -12.02 2.29 -11.64
N PRO A 99 -12.26 3.61 -11.79
CA PRO A 99 -11.20 4.53 -12.19
C PRO A 99 -10.07 4.58 -11.16
N HIS A 100 -8.83 4.64 -11.64
CA HIS A 100 -7.64 4.75 -10.80
C HIS A 100 -7.73 5.97 -9.86
N SER A 101 -7.34 5.81 -8.58
CA SER A 101 -7.51 6.84 -7.54
C SER A 101 -6.90 8.18 -7.93
N ARG A 102 -5.69 8.19 -8.50
CA ARG A 102 -5.00 9.41 -8.97
C ARG A 102 -5.73 10.11 -10.11
N VAL A 103 -6.40 9.35 -10.99
CA VAL A 103 -7.21 9.93 -12.08
C VAL A 103 -8.49 10.56 -11.51
N SER A 104 -9.13 9.90 -10.56
CA SER A 104 -10.29 10.45 -9.84
C SER A 104 -9.94 11.71 -9.04
N ALA A 105 -8.81 11.70 -8.34
CA ALA A 105 -8.27 12.86 -7.63
C ALA A 105 -7.95 14.01 -8.57
N SER A 106 -7.32 13.73 -9.73
CA SER A 106 -7.01 14.76 -10.74
C SER A 106 -8.26 15.41 -11.30
N ARG A 107 -9.32 14.62 -11.57
CA ARG A 107 -10.62 15.15 -11.99
C ARG A 107 -11.24 16.04 -10.92
N TRP A 108 -11.15 15.63 -9.66
CA TRP A 108 -11.64 16.43 -8.54
C TRP A 108 -10.86 17.74 -8.40
N ILE A 109 -9.51 17.70 -8.50
CA ILE A 109 -8.65 18.88 -8.45
C ILE A 109 -9.07 19.87 -9.54
N ASN A 110 -9.22 19.42 -10.79
CA ASN A 110 -9.61 20.27 -11.91
C ASN A 110 -11.01 20.91 -11.75
N GLN A 111 -11.87 20.35 -10.90
CA GLN A 111 -13.23 20.84 -10.66
C GLN A 111 -13.34 21.73 -9.41
N ASN A 112 -12.48 21.54 -8.41
CA ASN A 112 -12.66 22.11 -7.06
C ASN A 112 -11.51 23.02 -6.63
N VAL A 113 -10.31 22.85 -7.17
CA VAL A 113 -9.15 23.67 -6.82
C VAL A 113 -9.17 24.96 -7.67
N PRO A 114 -9.10 26.15 -7.05
CA PRO A 114 -9.09 27.41 -7.77
C PRO A 114 -7.88 27.57 -8.72
N TYR A 115 -8.09 28.32 -9.79
CA TYR A 115 -7.00 28.73 -10.68
C TYR A 115 -5.99 29.61 -9.93
N GLY A 116 -4.70 29.39 -10.18
CA GLY A 116 -3.59 30.05 -9.50
C GLY A 116 -3.16 29.35 -8.20
N SER A 117 -3.81 28.24 -7.81
CA SER A 117 -3.45 27.53 -6.59
C SER A 117 -2.11 26.80 -6.68
N THR A 118 -1.46 26.68 -5.53
CA THR A 118 -0.20 26.00 -5.34
C THR A 118 -0.40 24.66 -4.62
N LEU A 119 0.00 23.57 -5.27
CA LEU A 119 -0.17 22.20 -4.80
C LEU A 119 1.18 21.60 -4.41
N SER A 120 1.23 20.83 -3.32
CA SER A 120 2.42 20.06 -3.00
C SER A 120 2.54 18.82 -3.89
N CYS A 121 3.78 18.38 -4.12
CA CYS A 121 4.09 17.05 -4.63
C CYS A 121 5.22 16.44 -3.79
N GLU A 122 5.02 15.25 -3.24
CA GLU A 122 6.06 14.59 -2.48
C GLU A 122 7.15 14.02 -3.41
N HIS A 123 8.41 14.34 -3.13
CA HIS A 123 9.55 13.84 -3.91
C HIS A 123 9.57 12.30 -3.85
N TRP A 124 9.69 11.65 -5.01
CA TRP A 124 9.51 10.20 -5.24
C TRP A 124 8.07 9.69 -5.25
N ASP A 125 7.04 10.53 -5.28
CA ASP A 125 5.66 10.12 -5.58
C ASP A 125 5.13 10.83 -6.84
N ASP A 126 3.94 10.44 -7.30
CA ASP A 126 3.32 10.99 -8.50
C ASP A 126 2.62 12.32 -8.19
N CYS A 127 3.02 13.40 -8.86
CA CYS A 127 2.39 14.71 -8.73
C CYS A 127 0.99 14.70 -9.38
N LEU A 128 0.02 15.37 -8.73
CA LEU A 128 -1.34 15.55 -9.26
C LEU A 128 -1.64 17.04 -9.45
N PRO A 129 -2.51 17.43 -10.40
CA PRO A 129 -3.31 16.55 -11.27
C PRO A 129 -2.50 15.94 -12.44
N ILE A 130 -2.89 14.73 -12.86
CA ILE A 130 -2.39 14.10 -14.09
C ILE A 130 -3.06 14.78 -15.29
N GLY A 131 -2.26 15.19 -16.28
CA GLY A 131 -2.75 15.82 -17.50
C GLY A 131 -2.77 17.34 -17.40
N ASN A 132 -3.97 17.93 -17.29
CA ASN A 132 -4.11 19.40 -17.29
C ASN A 132 -3.62 20.01 -15.98
N THR A 133 -2.50 20.75 -16.04
CA THR A 133 -1.91 21.49 -14.93
C THR A 133 -2.00 23.01 -15.13
N GLN A 134 -2.79 23.49 -16.10
CA GLN A 134 -2.93 24.92 -16.36
C GLN A 134 -3.45 25.66 -15.12
N GLY A 135 -2.73 26.70 -14.72
CA GLY A 135 -3.08 27.50 -13.54
C GLY A 135 -2.72 26.86 -12.21
N ILE A 136 -2.04 25.71 -12.19
CA ILE A 136 -1.56 25.09 -10.96
C ILE A 136 -0.05 25.22 -10.87
N THR A 137 0.45 25.73 -9.74
CA THR A 137 1.87 25.70 -9.42
C THR A 137 2.14 24.47 -8.56
N ILE A 138 3.14 23.66 -8.91
CA ILE A 138 3.52 22.48 -8.11
C ILE A 138 4.80 22.79 -7.34
N ILE A 139 4.76 22.61 -6.02
CA ILE A 139 5.93 22.71 -5.13
C ILE A 139 6.31 21.32 -4.64
N GLU A 140 7.54 20.92 -4.90
CA GLU A 140 8.05 19.63 -4.45
C GLU A 140 8.42 19.65 -2.96
N PHE A 141 8.08 18.57 -2.25
CA PHE A 141 8.38 18.32 -0.84
C PHE A 141 9.40 17.19 -0.71
N PRO A 142 10.70 17.49 -0.50
CA PRO A 142 11.78 16.49 -0.39
C PRO A 142 11.84 15.83 0.99
N LEU A 143 10.78 15.11 1.37
CA LEU A 143 10.60 14.61 2.75
C LEU A 143 11.53 13.43 3.12
N TYR A 144 12.05 12.67 2.15
CA TYR A 144 13.05 11.62 2.39
C TYR A 144 14.44 12.15 2.78
N GLY A 145 14.70 13.45 2.57
CA GLY A 145 15.94 14.09 3.02
C GLY A 145 16.11 13.99 4.54
N GLN A 146 17.35 13.93 5.03
CA GLN A 146 17.62 13.87 6.47
C GLN A 146 17.05 15.07 7.21
N ASP A 147 16.50 14.84 8.41
CA ASP A 147 15.99 15.91 9.24
C ASP A 147 17.12 16.82 9.72
N SER A 148 16.99 18.11 9.37
CA SER A 148 17.92 19.17 9.75
C SER A 148 17.17 20.49 9.88
N GLN A 149 17.72 21.42 10.64
CA GLN A 149 17.15 22.76 10.77
C GLN A 149 16.99 23.45 9.41
N ALA A 150 17.99 23.33 8.53
CA ALA A 150 17.95 23.91 7.19
C ALA A 150 16.81 23.32 6.33
N LYS A 151 16.61 21.98 6.35
CA LYS A 151 15.48 21.32 5.69
C LYS A 151 14.16 21.88 6.20
N TRP A 152 13.99 22.01 7.52
CA TRP A 152 12.71 22.44 8.08
C TRP A 152 12.44 23.93 7.95
N GLN A 153 13.46 24.77 7.86
CA GLN A 153 13.32 26.16 7.43
C GLN A 153 12.85 26.26 5.98
N ASP A 154 13.40 25.42 5.09
CA ASP A 154 12.97 25.35 3.69
C ASP A 154 11.55 24.82 3.55
N MET A 155 11.25 23.69 4.21
CA MET A 155 9.92 23.11 4.24
C MET A 155 8.88 24.07 4.81
N SER A 156 9.21 24.87 5.83
CA SER A 156 8.28 25.85 6.38
C SER A 156 7.91 26.95 5.37
N ARG A 157 8.87 27.39 4.53
CA ARG A 157 8.58 28.32 3.41
C ARG A 157 7.72 27.66 2.34
N ARG A 158 8.01 26.40 2.00
CA ARG A 158 7.21 25.63 1.02
C ARG A 158 5.77 25.43 1.50
N LEU A 159 5.59 25.10 2.78
CA LEU A 159 4.28 24.89 3.39
C LEU A 159 3.45 26.17 3.44
N ASP A 160 4.08 27.31 3.76
CA ASP A 160 3.45 28.64 3.71
C ASP A 160 2.92 28.97 2.30
N GLN A 161 3.71 28.67 1.26
CA GLN A 161 3.34 28.86 -0.14
C GLN A 161 2.32 27.83 -0.66
N THR A 162 2.02 26.77 0.09
CA THR A 162 1.16 25.67 -0.37
C THR A 162 -0.30 25.91 0.02
N ASP A 163 -1.19 25.90 -0.97
CA ASP A 163 -2.63 25.97 -0.77
C ASP A 163 -3.23 24.59 -0.49
N TYR A 164 -2.71 23.55 -1.15
CA TYR A 164 -3.19 22.18 -1.01
C TYR A 164 -2.02 21.20 -0.87
N ILE A 165 -2.03 20.40 0.19
CA ILE A 165 -1.13 19.27 0.32
C ILE A 165 -1.78 18.05 -0.34
N ILE A 166 -1.09 17.50 -1.33
CA ILE A 166 -1.50 16.30 -2.05
C ILE A 166 -0.60 15.14 -1.61
N LEU A 167 -1.18 14.16 -0.91
CA LEU A 167 -0.55 12.87 -0.68
C LEU A 167 -1.10 11.92 -1.74
N SER A 168 -0.34 11.65 -2.80
CA SER A 168 -0.83 10.84 -3.93
C SER A 168 -0.76 9.33 -3.68
N SER A 169 -0.10 8.90 -2.60
CA SER A 169 -0.14 7.56 -2.06
C SER A 169 0.26 7.53 -0.58
N ASN A 170 0.38 6.31 -0.02
CA ASN A 170 0.94 6.03 1.29
C ASN A 170 2.47 5.88 1.31
N ARG A 171 3.16 6.02 0.17
CA ARG A 171 4.60 5.72 0.03
C ARG A 171 5.45 6.39 1.08
N LEU A 172 5.36 7.72 1.22
CA LEU A 172 6.24 8.46 2.12
C LEU A 172 5.79 8.33 3.57
N TYR A 173 4.56 8.74 3.92
CA TYR A 173 4.11 8.68 5.31
C TYR A 173 4.08 7.24 5.86
N GLY A 174 3.79 6.26 5.02
CA GLY A 174 3.80 4.85 5.38
C GLY A 174 5.20 4.34 5.74
N SER A 175 6.20 4.66 4.93
CA SER A 175 7.59 4.23 5.16
C SER A 175 8.31 5.05 6.23
N ILE A 176 8.27 6.39 6.14
CA ILE A 176 9.02 7.31 7.02
C ILE A 176 8.61 7.09 8.48
N MET A 177 7.32 6.95 8.76
CA MET A 177 6.81 6.80 10.13
C MET A 177 7.15 5.44 10.77
N THR A 178 7.69 4.47 10.01
CA THR A 178 8.24 3.23 10.59
C THR A 178 9.66 3.40 11.12
N ALA A 179 10.33 4.52 10.81
CA ALA A 179 11.70 4.84 11.22
C ALA A 179 11.78 6.22 11.92
N PRO A 180 11.05 6.43 13.03
CA PRO A 180 11.00 7.73 13.71
C PRO A 180 12.35 8.19 14.27
N GLU A 181 13.27 7.26 14.59
CA GLU A 181 14.62 7.61 15.04
C GLU A 181 15.46 8.28 13.94
N ARG A 182 15.21 7.91 12.67
CA ARG A 182 15.89 8.50 11.51
C ARG A 182 15.18 9.77 11.00
N TYR A 183 13.87 9.84 11.19
CA TYR A 183 13.02 10.93 10.70
C TYR A 183 12.11 11.50 11.80
N PRO A 184 12.65 12.00 12.92
CA PRO A 184 11.84 12.41 14.07
C PRO A 184 10.93 13.60 13.75
N ILE A 185 11.46 14.59 13.03
CA ILE A 185 10.72 15.82 12.71
C ILE A 185 9.74 15.55 11.55
N THR A 186 10.12 14.75 10.55
CA THR A 186 9.21 14.36 9.46
C THR A 186 8.04 13.51 9.96
N THR A 187 8.29 12.62 10.93
CA THR A 187 7.23 11.85 11.60
C THR A 187 6.25 12.79 12.30
N ARG A 188 6.76 13.82 12.99
CA ARG A 188 5.93 14.84 13.65
C ARG A 188 5.11 15.65 12.65
N TYR A 189 5.69 16.04 11.52
CA TYR A 189 4.97 16.71 10.43
C TYR A 189 3.73 15.91 9.99
N TYR A 190 3.86 14.61 9.72
CA TYR A 190 2.69 13.80 9.35
C TYR A 190 1.67 13.69 10.49
N GLN A 191 2.10 13.49 11.74
CA GLN A 191 1.18 13.47 12.88
C GLN A 191 0.36 14.77 12.98
N LEU A 192 1.00 15.92 12.79
CA LEU A 192 0.35 17.24 12.82
C LEU A 192 -0.55 17.47 11.60
N LEU A 193 -0.16 17.01 10.41
CA LEU A 193 -0.96 17.07 9.19
C LEU A 193 -2.26 16.26 9.34
N PHE A 194 -2.14 14.99 9.75
CA PHE A 194 -3.29 14.10 9.88
C PHE A 194 -4.21 14.45 11.05
N SER A 195 -3.69 15.08 12.11
CA SER A 195 -4.52 15.62 13.21
C SER A 195 -5.14 16.99 12.91
N GLY A 196 -4.73 17.65 11.82
CA GLY A 196 -5.13 19.01 11.48
C GLY A 196 -4.41 20.11 12.27
N ALA A 197 -3.57 19.76 13.25
CA ALA A 197 -2.83 20.70 14.09
C ALA A 197 -1.77 21.53 13.32
N LEU A 198 -1.42 21.09 12.12
CA LEU A 198 -0.56 21.82 11.18
C LEU A 198 -1.29 22.98 10.45
N GLY A 199 -2.61 23.13 10.63
CA GLY A 199 -3.39 24.17 9.94
C GLY A 199 -3.90 23.77 8.55
N PHE A 200 -3.85 22.47 8.25
CA PHE A 200 -4.38 21.87 7.03
C PHE A 200 -5.55 20.95 7.37
N SER A 201 -6.62 21.00 6.59
CA SER A 201 -7.82 20.19 6.81
C SER A 201 -8.05 19.25 5.62
N LYS A 202 -8.33 17.97 5.88
CA LYS A 202 -8.61 16.99 4.83
C LYS A 202 -9.92 17.36 4.12
N VAL A 203 -9.88 17.59 2.80
CA VAL A 203 -11.04 17.99 1.99
C VAL A 203 -11.49 16.91 1.01
N ALA A 204 -10.60 15.98 0.63
CA ALA A 204 -10.95 14.86 -0.24
C ALA A 204 -10.10 13.62 0.01
N GLU A 205 -10.67 12.45 -0.29
CA GLU A 205 -10.02 11.14 -0.24
C GLU A 205 -10.47 10.29 -1.43
N PHE A 206 -9.52 9.64 -2.09
CA PHE A 206 -9.79 8.73 -3.22
C PHE A 206 -9.07 7.42 -3.00
N THR A 207 -9.82 6.33 -3.08
CA THR A 207 -9.28 4.98 -2.92
C THR A 207 -10.13 3.98 -3.70
N SER A 208 -9.50 2.90 -4.19
CA SER A 208 -10.16 1.80 -4.89
C SER A 208 -9.74 0.48 -4.26
N ARG A 209 -10.07 0.26 -2.99
CA ARG A 209 -9.65 -0.93 -2.24
C ARG A 209 -10.25 -2.24 -2.78
N PRO A 210 -9.57 -3.39 -2.63
CA PRO A 210 -10.14 -4.69 -2.92
C PRO A 210 -11.49 -4.87 -2.23
N ASN A 211 -12.52 -5.25 -2.97
CA ASN A 211 -13.89 -5.30 -2.47
C ASN A 211 -14.63 -6.51 -3.03
N LEU A 212 -15.35 -7.21 -2.16
CA LEU A 212 -16.37 -8.18 -2.58
C LEU A 212 -17.75 -7.51 -2.49
N PRO A 213 -18.42 -7.27 -3.63
CA PRO A 213 -19.66 -6.53 -3.64
C PRO A 213 -20.79 -7.38 -3.05
N PHE A 214 -21.37 -6.90 -1.94
CA PHE A 214 -22.57 -7.47 -1.32
C PHE A 214 -23.54 -6.33 -1.03
N PRO A 215 -24.71 -6.28 -1.68
CA PRO A 215 -25.68 -5.21 -1.49
C PRO A 215 -26.08 -5.04 -0.02
N GLY A 216 -26.09 -3.79 0.47
CA GLY A 216 -26.57 -3.43 1.81
C GLY A 216 -25.57 -3.68 2.95
N ILE A 217 -24.41 -4.27 2.68
CA ILE A 217 -23.32 -4.42 3.64
C ILE A 217 -22.29 -3.31 3.39
N HIS A 218 -21.72 -2.74 4.44
CA HIS A 218 -20.61 -1.78 4.36
C HIS A 218 -19.55 -2.15 5.40
N LEU A 219 -18.81 -3.22 5.13
CA LEU A 219 -17.83 -3.75 6.07
C LEU A 219 -16.41 -3.38 5.63
N CYS A 220 -15.65 -2.72 6.51
CA CYS A 220 -14.20 -2.55 6.38
C CYS A 220 -13.48 -3.68 7.14
N LEU A 221 -12.71 -4.50 6.45
CA LEU A 221 -11.80 -5.47 7.05
C LEU A 221 -10.38 -4.92 7.04
N THR A 222 -9.92 -4.48 8.20
CA THR A 222 -8.51 -4.10 8.43
C THR A 222 -7.87 -5.18 9.29
N PRO A 223 -6.69 -5.71 8.92
CA PRO A 223 -6.00 -6.65 9.79
C PRO A 223 -5.58 -5.98 11.10
N PRO A 224 -5.57 -6.73 12.20
CA PRO A 224 -5.15 -6.20 13.48
C PRO A 224 -3.63 -5.96 13.50
N PHE A 225 -3.18 -5.06 14.37
CA PHE A 225 -1.76 -4.81 14.68
C PHE A 225 -0.87 -4.26 13.56
N ILE A 226 -1.47 -3.66 12.54
CA ILE A 226 -0.77 -3.02 11.45
C ILE A 226 -0.31 -1.60 11.85
N LYS A 227 1.00 -1.33 11.73
CA LYS A 227 1.60 -0.01 12.01
C LYS A 227 1.84 0.84 10.76
N TYR A 228 2.10 0.21 9.61
CA TYR A 228 2.38 0.91 8.36
C TYR A 228 1.18 1.74 7.93
N GLY A 229 1.38 3.04 7.70
CA GLY A 229 0.30 3.96 7.32
C GLY A 229 -0.77 4.21 8.40
N SER A 230 -0.56 3.75 9.64
CA SER A 230 -1.54 3.83 10.73
C SER A 230 -2.00 5.26 11.07
N VAL A 231 -1.17 6.26 10.80
CA VAL A 231 -1.52 7.68 10.94
C VAL A 231 -2.76 8.06 10.12
N ALA A 232 -3.00 7.35 9.01
CA ALA A 232 -4.12 7.59 8.12
C ALA A 232 -5.37 6.79 8.51
N PHE A 233 -5.35 5.97 9.57
CA PHE A 233 -6.51 5.14 9.95
C PHE A 233 -7.70 5.97 10.44
N SER A 234 -7.46 7.08 11.13
CA SER A 234 -8.53 8.02 11.54
C SER A 234 -9.30 8.59 10.35
N SER A 235 -8.65 8.63 9.18
CA SER A 235 -9.21 9.14 7.94
C SER A 235 -9.87 8.07 7.07
N GLN A 236 -9.74 6.79 7.42
CA GLN A 236 -10.12 5.65 6.59
C GLN A 236 -11.64 5.52 6.41
N GLN A 237 -12.08 5.45 5.14
CA GLN A 237 -13.49 5.24 4.78
C GLN A 237 -13.64 4.11 3.76
N CYS A 238 -14.64 3.22 3.90
CA CYS A 238 -15.00 2.23 2.87
C CYS A 238 -16.38 2.57 2.29
N PRO A 239 -16.46 3.46 1.29
CA PRO A 239 -17.75 3.91 0.76
C PRO A 239 -18.46 2.83 -0.09
N LEU A 240 -17.74 1.80 -0.52
CA LEU A 240 -18.28 0.74 -1.36
C LEU A 240 -19.22 -0.18 -0.58
N SER A 241 -20.31 -0.60 -1.22
CA SER A 241 -21.17 -1.65 -0.68
C SER A 241 -20.49 -3.00 -0.86
N GLY A 242 -20.41 -3.78 0.22
CA GLY A 242 -19.80 -5.07 0.30
C GLY A 242 -18.81 -5.19 1.45
N VAL A 243 -17.86 -6.10 1.28
CA VAL A 243 -16.73 -6.31 2.18
C VAL A 243 -15.49 -5.74 1.53
N SER A 244 -15.02 -4.60 2.02
CA SER A 244 -13.80 -3.94 1.58
C SER A 244 -12.62 -4.41 2.42
N PHE A 245 -11.57 -4.89 1.78
CA PHE A 245 -10.32 -5.26 2.43
C PHE A 245 -9.39 -4.05 2.42
N VAL A 246 -9.00 -3.61 3.60
CA VAL A 246 -8.11 -2.46 3.77
C VAL A 246 -6.69 -2.94 3.70
N ASP A 247 -6.10 -2.84 2.52
CA ASP A 247 -4.75 -3.27 2.22
C ASP A 247 -3.75 -2.11 2.10
N ASP A 248 -4.13 -0.89 2.51
CA ASP A 248 -3.29 0.33 2.57
C ASP A 248 -1.95 0.16 3.33
N TYR A 249 -1.72 -1.00 3.95
CA TYR A 249 -0.52 -1.34 4.69
C TYR A 249 0.40 -2.33 3.96
N ALA A 250 -0.08 -2.91 2.87
CA ALA A 250 0.69 -3.84 2.07
C ALA A 250 1.90 -3.12 1.48
N ASP A 251 2.90 -3.92 1.08
CA ASP A 251 4.07 -3.42 0.36
C ASP A 251 3.65 -2.52 -0.81
N GLU A 252 4.46 -1.51 -1.11
CA GLU A 252 4.16 -0.52 -2.14
C GLU A 252 3.81 -1.14 -3.50
N THR A 253 4.38 -2.32 -3.81
CA THR A 253 4.12 -3.07 -5.03
C THR A 253 2.66 -3.47 -5.20
N PHE A 254 1.90 -3.62 -4.10
CA PHE A 254 0.49 -4.01 -4.14
C PHE A 254 -0.49 -2.85 -4.16
N THR A 255 -0.07 -1.65 -3.74
CA THR A 255 -1.01 -0.55 -3.47
C THR A 255 -0.69 0.70 -4.26
N VAL A 256 0.57 1.15 -4.26
CA VAL A 256 0.96 2.47 -4.78
C VAL A 256 0.69 2.59 -6.28
N TYR A 257 0.83 1.49 -7.02
CA TYR A 257 0.71 1.49 -8.48
C TYR A 257 -0.72 1.22 -8.98
N ASP A 258 -1.49 0.37 -8.33
CA ASP A 258 -2.80 -0.09 -8.83
C ASP A 258 -3.99 0.68 -8.24
N HIS A 259 -3.96 0.96 -6.92
CA HIS A 259 -5.07 1.58 -6.21
C HIS A 259 -4.62 2.44 -5.01
N PRO A 260 -3.71 3.42 -5.20
CA PRO A 260 -3.18 4.21 -4.10
C PRO A 260 -4.29 4.96 -3.35
N LYS A 261 -4.09 5.17 -2.06
CA LYS A 261 -4.91 6.08 -1.26
C LYS A 261 -4.42 7.50 -1.47
N VAL A 262 -5.21 8.31 -2.18
CA VAL A 262 -4.94 9.74 -2.38
C VAL A 262 -5.67 10.55 -1.32
N LEU A 263 -4.95 11.45 -0.66
CA LEU A 263 -5.50 12.39 0.32
C LEU A 263 -5.19 13.82 -0.10
N ILE A 264 -6.18 14.70 0.02
CA ILE A 264 -6.04 16.12 -0.29
C ILE A 264 -6.37 16.92 0.96
N PHE A 265 -5.44 17.78 1.38
CA PHE A 265 -5.61 18.68 2.50
C PHE A 265 -5.52 20.13 2.03
N GLN A 266 -6.45 20.97 2.46
CA GLN A 266 -6.47 22.40 2.17
C GLN A 266 -5.84 23.19 3.32
N ASN A 267 -5.03 24.19 3.01
CA ASN A 267 -4.47 25.13 3.99
C ASN A 267 -5.57 26.08 4.49
N THR A 268 -6.09 25.81 5.69
CA THR A 268 -7.19 26.58 6.28
C THR A 268 -6.69 27.65 7.26
N ALA A 269 -5.54 27.44 7.89
CA ALA A 269 -5.00 28.35 8.90
C ALA A 269 -4.01 29.38 8.36
N ARG A 270 -3.35 29.13 7.22
CA ARG A 270 -2.35 30.02 6.61
C ARG A 270 -1.25 30.45 7.60
N LEU A 271 -0.71 29.47 8.31
CA LEU A 271 0.36 29.70 9.29
C LEU A 271 1.63 30.21 8.59
N SER A 272 2.29 31.18 9.22
CA SER A 272 3.56 31.71 8.74
C SER A 272 4.71 30.70 8.90
N PRO A 273 5.82 30.82 8.14
CA PRO A 273 6.94 29.91 8.26
C PRO A 273 7.50 29.76 9.70
N PRO A 274 7.63 30.82 10.53
CA PRO A 274 8.04 30.66 11.93
C PRO A 274 7.05 29.86 12.78
N GLU A 275 5.74 30.03 12.59
CA GLU A 275 4.72 29.28 13.32
C GLU A 275 4.74 27.80 12.94
N ILE A 276 4.88 27.50 11.65
CA ILE A 276 5.03 26.13 11.13
C ILE A 276 6.29 25.49 11.71
N PHE A 277 7.43 26.18 11.61
CA PHE A 277 8.71 25.68 12.12
C PHE A 277 8.60 25.33 13.60
N ASN A 278 8.12 26.26 14.43
CA ASN A 278 7.99 26.08 15.87
C ASN A 278 7.06 24.91 16.25
N LYS A 279 5.93 24.73 15.55
CA LYS A 279 5.00 23.61 15.78
C LYS A 279 5.63 22.26 15.48
N ILE A 280 6.45 22.20 14.45
CA ILE A 280 7.07 20.95 13.99
C ILE A 280 8.33 20.62 14.84
N SER A 281 9.07 21.63 15.29
CA SER A 281 10.30 21.47 16.08
C SER A 281 10.09 21.38 17.59
N SER A 282 8.87 21.60 18.10
CA SER A 282 8.56 21.44 19.53
C SER A 282 8.54 19.94 19.90
N PHE A 283 9.48 19.51 20.71
CA PHE A 283 9.55 18.18 21.33
C PHE A 283 9.06 18.22 22.78
#